data_AF-A0A3E0N1L4-F1
#
_entry.id   AF-A0A3E0N1L4-F1
#
_cell.length_a   1.000
_cell.length_b   1.000
_cell.length_c   1.000
_cell.angle_alpha   90.00
_cell.angle_beta   90.00
_cell.angle_gamma   90.00
#
_symmetry.space_group_name_H-M   'P 1'
#
loop_
_entity.id
_entity.type
_entity.pdbx_description
1 polymer ?
#
loop_
_entity_poly.entity_id
_entity_poly.type
_entity_poly.pdbx_seq_one_letter_code
_entity_poly.pdbx_strand_id
1 'polypeptide(L)'
;MSIRLKQRILCIAVVVLTLWPLAHHFLVERYGLNKWSFMGFSMYISKRPVYPRESIRTSVFGAQLDVPQQAAIARAILRYQRLRFEYGQLYDPARLAREVFEVAPPVQRFSVEYDVLNMNRETAKFEGQRVQYAARRGAGDEDPIWTEESRPVPER
;
A
#
# COMPACT_ATOMS: atom_id res chain seq x y z
N MET A 1 26.18 -26.35 28.57
CA MET A 1 25.17 -25.30 28.87
C MET A 1 24.30 -25.74 30.04
N SER A 2 24.20 -24.95 31.12
CA SER A 2 23.44 -25.35 32.32
C SER A 2 21.92 -25.33 32.10
N ILE A 3 21.19 -26.14 32.86
CA ILE A 3 19.71 -26.22 32.81
C ILE A 3 19.07 -24.85 33.08
N ARG A 4 19.62 -24.09 34.05
CA ARG A 4 19.13 -22.74 34.39
C ARG A 4 19.26 -21.76 33.22
N LEU A 5 20.33 -21.86 32.43
CA LEU A 5 20.51 -21.00 31.26
C LEU A 5 19.50 -21.34 30.15
N LYS A 6 19.24 -22.63 29.91
CA LYS A 6 18.19 -23.10 28.99
C LYS A 6 16.82 -22.55 29.37
N GLN A 7 16.45 -22.64 30.65
CA GLN A 7 15.18 -22.12 31.17
C GLN A 7 15.04 -20.62 30.95
N ARG A 8 16.08 -19.83 31.26
CA ARG A 8 16.06 -18.38 31.04
C ARG A 8 15.85 -18.02 29.57
N ILE A 9 16.58 -18.67 28.66
CA ILE A 9 16.42 -18.44 27.21
C ILE A 9 14.99 -18.76 26.78
N LEU A 10 14.43 -19.87 27.26
CA LEU A 10 13.09 -20.30 26.90
C LEU A 10 12.02 -19.34 27.44
N CYS A 11 12.14 -18.88 28.69
CA CYS A 11 11.26 -17.86 29.26
C CYS A 11 11.31 -16.55 28.47
N ILE A 12 12.50 -16.08 28.10
CA ILE A 12 12.67 -14.86 27.28
C ILE A 12 11.99 -15.06 25.92
N ALA A 13 12.24 -16.20 25.26
CA ALA A 13 11.63 -16.50 23.97
C ALA A 13 10.10 -16.52 24.04
N VAL A 14 9.52 -17.14 25.08
CA VAL A 14 8.06 -17.15 25.30
C VAL A 14 7.54 -15.73 25.48
N VAL A 15 8.14 -14.91 26.35
CA VAL A 15 7.71 -13.52 26.58
C VAL A 15 7.77 -12.71 25.28
N VAL A 16 8.85 -12.83 24.51
CA VAL A 16 9.00 -12.13 23.22
C VAL A 16 7.92 -12.58 22.24
N LEU A 17 7.67 -13.88 22.11
CA LEU A 17 6.63 -14.42 21.22
C LEU A 17 5.21 -14.03 21.65
N THR A 18 4.95 -13.92 22.96
CA THR A 18 3.66 -13.47 23.48
C THR A 18 3.42 -11.98 23.27
N LEU A 19 4.46 -11.15 23.39
CA LEU A 19 4.37 -9.70 23.18
C LEU A 19 4.44 -9.31 21.69
N TRP A 20 4.96 -10.19 20.84
CA TRP A 20 5.15 -9.94 19.41
C TRP A 20 3.87 -9.48 18.67
N PRO A 21 2.70 -10.11 18.83
CA PRO A 21 1.46 -9.66 18.17
C PRO A 21 1.08 -8.23 18.50
N LEU A 22 1.31 -7.80 19.75
CA LEU A 22 0.97 -6.47 20.22
C LEU A 22 1.91 -5.42 19.62
N ALA A 23 3.22 -5.70 19.63
CA ALA A 23 4.23 -4.86 18.98
C ALA A 23 3.99 -4.78 17.47
N HIS A 24 3.70 -5.91 16.82
CA HIS A 24 3.37 -5.98 15.40
C HIS A 24 2.15 -5.14 15.05
N HIS A 25 1.06 -5.27 15.81
CA HIS A 25 -0.15 -4.48 15.62
C HIS A 25 0.15 -2.98 15.74
N PHE A 26 0.87 -2.57 16.77
CA PHE A 26 1.25 -1.16 16.98
C PHE A 26 2.09 -0.62 15.81
N LEU A 27 3.08 -1.38 15.33
CA LEU A 27 3.91 -0.97 14.19
C LEU A 27 3.10 -0.84 12.90
N VAL A 28 2.23 -1.81 12.63
CA VAL A 28 1.33 -1.80 11.47
C VAL A 28 0.43 -0.58 11.49
N GLU A 29 -0.21 -0.29 12.62
CA GLU A 29 -1.14 0.82 12.77
C GLU A 29 -0.43 2.17 12.74
N ARG A 30 0.74 2.28 13.38
CA ARG A 30 1.51 3.53 13.47
C ARG A 30 2.13 3.93 12.13
N TYR A 31 2.62 2.96 11.36
CA TYR A 31 3.39 3.18 10.13
C TYR A 31 2.63 2.82 8.85
N GLY A 32 1.38 2.33 8.95
CA GLY A 32 0.58 1.92 7.79
C GLY A 32 1.19 0.76 7.00
N LEU A 33 2.00 -0.09 7.65
CA LEU A 33 2.63 -1.25 7.03
C LEU A 33 1.58 -2.28 6.62
N ASN A 34 1.89 -3.06 5.59
CA ASN A 34 1.02 -4.18 5.25
C ASN A 34 1.14 -5.29 6.31
N LYS A 35 0.08 -5.47 7.10
CA LYS A 35 -0.03 -6.52 8.13
C LYS A 35 0.27 -7.94 7.63
N TRP A 36 0.02 -8.20 6.35
CA TRP A 36 0.24 -9.50 5.69
C TRP A 36 1.69 -9.75 5.28
N SER A 37 2.41 -8.68 4.94
CA SER A 37 3.80 -8.76 4.48
C SER A 37 4.79 -8.57 5.63
N PHE A 38 4.47 -7.68 6.57
CA PHE A 38 5.35 -7.37 7.67
C PHE A 38 5.34 -8.52 8.68
N MET A 39 6.39 -9.34 8.70
CA MET A 39 6.68 -10.33 9.75
C MET A 39 5.53 -11.29 10.13
N GLY A 40 4.71 -11.67 9.14
CA GLY A 40 4.00 -12.95 9.06
C GLY A 40 2.85 -13.25 10.03
N PHE A 41 2.70 -12.56 11.17
CA PHE A 41 1.70 -12.95 12.16
C PHE A 41 0.27 -12.90 11.62
N SER A 42 -0.10 -11.83 10.90
CA SER A 42 -1.44 -11.72 10.31
C SER A 42 -1.71 -12.72 9.18
N MET A 43 -0.66 -13.27 8.57
CA MET A 43 -0.76 -14.29 7.52
C MET A 43 -1.36 -15.61 8.04
N TYR A 44 -1.16 -15.93 9.33
CA TYR A 44 -1.65 -17.18 9.93
C TYR A 44 -3.07 -17.09 10.49
N ILE A 45 -3.53 -15.88 10.82
CA ILE A 45 -4.80 -15.67 11.55
C ILE A 45 -5.95 -15.17 10.68
N SER A 46 -5.70 -14.83 9.42
CA SER A 46 -6.75 -14.31 8.53
C SER A 46 -6.56 -14.79 7.10
N LYS A 47 -7.62 -14.73 6.27
CA LYS A 47 -7.50 -14.91 4.82
C LYS A 47 -6.99 -13.63 4.16
N ARG A 48 -5.98 -13.77 3.28
CA ARG A 48 -5.42 -12.67 2.50
C ARG A 48 -6.57 -11.93 1.78
N PRO A 49 -6.78 -10.62 1.98
CA PRO A 49 -7.77 -9.88 1.21
C PRO A 49 -7.37 -10.00 -0.26
N VAL A 50 -8.35 -10.38 -1.09
CA VAL A 50 -8.18 -10.37 -2.54
C VAL A 50 -7.77 -8.97 -2.93
N TYR A 51 -6.70 -8.86 -3.73
CA TYR A 51 -6.06 -7.59 -4.10
C TYR A 51 -7.11 -6.51 -4.36
N PRO A 52 -6.99 -5.32 -3.74
CA PRO A 52 -7.80 -4.23 -4.21
C PRO A 52 -7.47 -3.99 -5.67
N ARG A 53 -8.52 -3.80 -6.47
CA ARG A 53 -8.39 -3.52 -7.88
C ARG A 53 -7.76 -2.13 -8.01
N GLU A 54 -6.44 -2.08 -8.16
CA GLU A 54 -5.77 -0.83 -8.46
C GLU A 54 -6.10 -0.45 -9.90
N SER A 55 -6.92 0.59 -10.08
CA SER A 55 -7.14 1.20 -11.39
C SER A 55 -6.22 2.40 -11.51
N ILE A 56 -5.21 2.25 -12.36
CA ILE A 56 -4.30 3.35 -12.69
C ILE A 56 -4.86 4.03 -13.93
N ARG A 57 -5.15 5.32 -13.80
CA ARG A 57 -5.68 6.15 -14.89
C ARG A 57 -4.65 7.21 -15.22
N THR A 58 -4.39 7.39 -16.50
CA THR A 58 -3.53 8.48 -16.97
C THR A 58 -4.31 9.35 -17.94
N SER A 59 -3.97 10.62 -17.98
CA SER A 59 -4.52 11.52 -18.98
C SER A 59 -3.44 12.28 -19.73
N VAL A 60 -3.57 12.20 -21.04
CA VAL A 60 -2.75 12.90 -22.03
C VAL A 60 -3.68 13.90 -22.72
N PHE A 61 -3.36 15.20 -22.61
CA PHE A 61 -4.18 16.29 -23.16
C PHE A 61 -5.67 16.26 -22.79
N GLY A 62 -6.02 15.75 -21.61
CA GLY A 62 -7.41 15.66 -21.14
C GLY A 62 -8.17 14.41 -21.60
N ALA A 63 -7.62 13.61 -22.51
CA ALA A 63 -8.16 12.29 -22.84
C ALA A 63 -7.70 11.28 -21.78
N GLN A 64 -8.60 10.44 -21.28
CA GLN A 64 -8.24 9.28 -20.46
C GLN A 64 -7.64 8.21 -21.37
N LEU A 65 -6.46 7.71 -21.00
CA LEU A 65 -5.84 6.57 -21.65
C LEU A 65 -5.74 5.43 -20.64
N ASP A 66 -6.33 4.28 -20.99
CA ASP A 66 -6.05 3.02 -20.33
C ASP A 66 -4.61 2.63 -20.64
N VAL A 67 -3.73 2.74 -19.64
CA VAL A 67 -2.33 2.34 -19.76
C VAL A 67 -2.26 0.83 -19.68
N PRO A 68 -1.76 0.15 -20.73
CA PRO A 68 -0.32 0.02 -20.88
C PRO A 68 0.15 -0.01 -22.35
N GLN A 69 0.20 1.14 -23.03
CA GLN A 69 0.81 1.16 -24.39
C GLN A 69 2.36 1.17 -24.37
N GLN A 70 2.98 1.39 -23.21
CA GLN A 70 4.44 1.37 -23.08
C GLN A 70 4.88 0.37 -22.00
N ALA A 71 5.73 -0.60 -22.38
CA ALA A 71 6.26 -1.62 -21.49
C ALA A 71 7.03 -1.06 -20.28
N ALA A 72 7.63 0.13 -20.42
CA ALA A 72 8.31 0.82 -19.32
C ALA A 72 7.33 1.26 -18.22
N ILE A 73 6.17 1.82 -18.59
CA ILE A 73 5.15 2.25 -17.64
C ILE A 73 4.52 1.03 -16.96
N ALA A 74 4.24 -0.04 -17.71
CA ALA A 74 3.73 -1.29 -17.14
C ALA A 74 4.67 -1.88 -16.08
N ARG A 75 5.99 -1.85 -16.32
CA ARG A 75 6.99 -2.30 -15.34
C ARG A 75 7.06 -1.40 -14.11
N ALA A 76 6.97 -0.09 -14.28
CA ALA A 76 6.91 0.86 -13.16
C ALA A 76 5.66 0.62 -12.29
N ILE A 77 4.51 0.41 -12.91
CA ILE A 77 3.24 0.06 -12.26
C ILE A 77 3.37 -1.25 -11.48
N LEU A 78 3.86 -2.32 -12.11
CA LEU A 78 4.02 -3.62 -11.44
C LEU A 78 5.00 -3.55 -10.27
N ARG A 79 6.09 -2.78 -10.41
CA ARG A 79 7.03 -2.52 -9.31
C ARG A 79 6.37 -1.76 -8.18
N TYR A 80 5.61 -0.70 -8.48
CA TYR A 80 4.85 0.05 -7.49
C TYR A 80 3.85 -0.85 -6.76
N GLN A 81 3.05 -1.65 -7.49
CA GLN A 81 2.09 -2.60 -6.90
C GLN A 81 2.77 -3.55 -5.92
N ARG A 82 3.92 -4.12 -6.31
CA ARG A 82 4.69 -5.00 -5.44
C ARG A 82 5.20 -4.28 -4.20
N LEU A 83 5.79 -3.10 -4.35
CA LEU A 83 6.37 -2.35 -3.23
C LEU A 83 5.29 -1.79 -2.30
N ARG A 84 4.18 -1.28 -2.83
CA ARG A 84 3.02 -0.86 -2.05
C ARG A 84 2.41 -2.04 -1.30
N PHE A 85 2.40 -3.22 -1.90
CA PHE A 85 2.02 -4.44 -1.19
C PHE A 85 2.99 -4.74 -0.03
N GLU A 86 4.30 -4.66 -0.23
CA GLU A 86 5.27 -5.00 0.82
C GLU A 86 5.31 -3.96 1.95
N TYR A 87 5.34 -2.67 1.60
CA TYR A 87 5.59 -1.55 2.51
C TYR A 87 4.32 -0.78 2.92
N GLY A 88 3.16 -1.12 2.35
CA GLY A 88 1.90 -0.43 2.64
C GLY A 88 1.99 1.06 2.32
N GLN A 89 1.52 1.90 3.25
CA GLN A 89 1.47 3.35 3.08
C GLN A 89 2.84 4.03 3.02
N LEU A 90 3.91 3.36 3.47
CA LEU A 90 5.26 3.91 3.44
C LEU A 90 5.80 4.10 2.01
N TYR A 91 5.26 3.38 1.02
CA TYR A 91 5.72 3.53 -0.36
C TYR A 91 4.97 4.65 -1.08
N ASP A 92 5.55 5.84 -1.10
CA ASP A 92 4.94 7.06 -1.62
C ASP A 92 4.52 6.95 -3.11
N PRO A 93 3.22 7.15 -3.45
CA PRO A 93 2.74 7.19 -4.84
C PRO A 93 3.41 8.27 -5.70
N ALA A 94 4.05 9.27 -5.09
CA ALA A 94 4.81 10.29 -5.81
C ALA A 94 6.01 9.77 -6.57
N ARG A 95 6.59 8.66 -6.13
CA ARG A 95 7.66 8.01 -6.88
C ARG A 95 7.14 7.45 -8.20
N LEU A 96 5.98 6.80 -8.20
CA LEU A 96 5.38 6.27 -9.41
C LEU A 96 4.98 7.40 -10.38
N ALA A 97 4.36 8.47 -9.89
CA ALA A 97 3.98 9.59 -10.75
C ALA A 97 5.19 10.23 -11.46
N ARG A 98 6.31 10.43 -10.73
CA ARG A 98 7.56 10.94 -11.31
C ARG A 98 8.10 10.02 -12.40
N GLU A 99 8.21 8.72 -12.13
CA GLU A 99 8.64 7.74 -13.13
C GLU A 99 7.74 7.74 -14.37
N VAL A 100 6.43 7.88 -14.19
CA VAL A 100 5.47 7.95 -15.31
C VAL A 100 5.68 9.23 -16.13
N PHE A 101 5.89 10.37 -15.48
CA PHE A 101 6.13 11.65 -16.18
C PHE A 101 7.48 11.67 -16.90
N GLU A 102 8.51 11.00 -16.37
CA GLU A 102 9.82 10.86 -17.03
C GLU A 102 9.73 9.97 -18.27
N VAL A 103 9.06 8.82 -18.16
CA VAL A 103 8.94 7.83 -19.25
C VAL A 103 7.97 8.28 -20.34
N ALA A 104 6.90 9.00 -19.97
CA ALA A 104 5.88 9.47 -20.89
C ALA A 104 5.69 11.00 -20.81
N PRO A 105 6.56 11.79 -21.48
CA PRO A 105 6.48 13.25 -21.50
C PRO A 105 5.09 13.83 -21.86
N PRO A 106 4.28 13.22 -22.75
CA PRO A 106 2.94 13.73 -23.07
C PRO A 106 1.92 13.64 -21.93
N VAL A 107 2.18 12.85 -20.88
CA VAL A 107 1.27 12.70 -19.75
C VAL A 107 1.29 13.96 -18.89
N GLN A 108 0.13 14.58 -18.72
CA GLN A 108 -0.04 15.81 -17.94
C GLN A 108 -0.68 15.55 -16.57
N ARG A 109 -1.49 14.49 -16.47
CA ARG A 109 -2.16 14.08 -15.24
C ARG A 109 -2.03 12.58 -15.06
N PHE A 110 -1.78 12.19 -13.83
CA PHE A 110 -1.64 10.82 -13.40
C PHE A 110 -2.50 10.61 -12.16
N SER A 111 -3.30 9.56 -12.11
CA SER A 111 -4.04 9.21 -10.91
C SER A 111 -4.02 7.71 -10.65
N VAL A 112 -3.80 7.36 -9.39
CA VAL A 112 -3.90 5.98 -8.90
C VAL A 112 -5.09 5.91 -7.98
N GLU A 113 -6.04 5.06 -8.34
CA GLU A 113 -7.17 4.70 -7.48
C GLU A 113 -6.94 3.27 -6.98
N TYR A 114 -7.03 3.09 -5.67
CA TYR A 114 -7.07 1.75 -5.09
C TYR A 114 -8.19 1.64 -4.06
N ASP A 115 -8.84 0.49 -4.04
CA ASP A 115 -9.78 0.16 -2.99
C ASP A 115 -8.99 -0.35 -1.76
N VAL A 116 -9.53 -0.21 -0.55
CA VAL A 116 -8.94 -0.75 0.67
C VAL A 116 -10.06 -1.41 1.43
N LEU A 117 -9.88 -2.68 1.78
CA LEU A 117 -10.81 -3.39 2.66
C LEU A 117 -10.34 -3.22 4.10
N ASN A 118 -11.04 -2.35 4.82
CA ASN A 118 -10.85 -2.19 6.26
C ASN A 118 -11.89 -3.03 6.99
N MET A 119 -11.48 -3.70 8.06
CA MET A 119 -12.43 -4.40 8.93
C MET A 119 -12.84 -3.43 10.04
N ASN A 120 -14.13 -3.13 10.10
CA ASN A 120 -14.69 -2.36 11.19
C ASN A 120 -14.60 -3.20 12.48
N ARG A 121 -13.93 -2.66 13.51
CA ARG A 121 -13.66 -3.38 14.76
C ARG A 121 -14.93 -3.62 15.59
N GLU A 122 -15.91 -2.75 15.47
CA GLU A 122 -17.17 -2.84 16.25
C GLU A 122 -18.14 -3.83 15.63
N THR A 123 -18.21 -3.86 14.30
CA THR A 123 -19.21 -4.65 13.57
C THR A 123 -18.65 -5.95 13.00
N ALA A 124 -17.33 -6.12 13.02
CA ALA A 124 -16.60 -7.20 12.33
C ALA A 124 -16.92 -7.31 10.82
N LYS A 125 -17.50 -6.25 10.23
CA LYS A 125 -17.79 -6.17 8.80
C LYS A 125 -16.60 -5.60 8.04
N PHE A 126 -16.44 -6.03 6.79
CA PHE A 126 -15.49 -5.42 5.88
C PHE A 126 -16.13 -4.23 5.18
N GLU A 127 -15.50 -3.07 5.29
CA GLU A 127 -15.87 -1.83 4.63
C GLU A 127 -14.82 -1.48 3.58
N GLY A 128 -15.28 -1.20 2.36
CA GLY A 128 -14.43 -0.76 1.26
C GLY A 128 -14.25 0.76 1.31
N GLN A 129 -13.00 1.22 1.31
CA GLN A 129 -12.64 2.62 1.16
C GLN A 129 -11.83 2.78 -0.13
N ARG A 130 -12.29 3.64 -1.04
CA ARG A 130 -11.51 4.02 -2.21
C ARG A 130 -10.60 5.18 -1.83
N VAL A 131 -9.31 5.02 -2.10
CA VAL A 131 -8.32 6.08 -1.97
C VAL A 131 -7.85 6.46 -3.36
N GLN A 132 -7.92 7.74 -3.67
CA GLN A 132 -7.45 8.30 -4.93
C GLN A 132 -6.27 9.23 -4.66
N TYR A 133 -5.17 8.98 -5.37
CA TYR A 133 -4.05 9.90 -5.47
C TYR A 133 -4.05 10.48 -6.86
N ALA A 134 -4.05 11.80 -6.97
CA ALA A 134 -3.88 12.50 -8.24
C ALA A 134 -2.63 13.37 -8.19
N ALA A 135 -1.90 13.36 -9.30
CA ALA A 135 -0.73 14.17 -9.56
C ALA A 135 -0.93 14.90 -10.89
N ARG A 136 -0.60 16.18 -10.91
CA ARG A 136 -0.49 16.98 -12.13
C ARG A 136 0.97 17.37 -12.33
N ARG A 137 1.44 17.33 -13.58
CA ARG A 137 2.75 17.88 -13.93
C ARG A 137 2.73 19.38 -13.60
N GLY A 138 3.62 19.82 -12.71
CA GLY A 138 3.82 21.22 -12.38
C GLY A 138 4.37 22.01 -13.57
N ALA A 139 4.26 23.33 -13.54
CA ALA A 139 4.93 24.20 -14.50
C ALA A 139 6.40 24.40 -14.06
N GLY A 140 7.23 23.35 -14.15
CA GLY A 140 8.65 23.37 -13.73
C GLY A 140 9.09 22.10 -12.99
N ASP A 141 10.33 22.09 -12.47
CA ASP A 141 10.94 21.04 -11.62
C ASP A 141 10.27 20.88 -10.24
N GLU A 142 9.08 21.45 -10.05
CA GLU A 142 8.34 21.40 -8.80
C GLU A 142 7.67 20.03 -8.63
N ASP A 143 7.73 19.51 -7.40
CA ASP A 143 7.09 18.25 -7.03
C ASP A 143 5.60 18.26 -7.43
N PRO A 144 5.08 17.12 -7.94
CA PRO A 144 3.67 17.01 -8.33
C PRO A 144 2.71 17.49 -7.22
N ILE A 145 1.64 18.20 -7.60
CA ILE A 145 0.59 18.62 -6.66
C ILE A 145 -0.24 17.39 -6.28
N TRP A 146 -0.26 17.06 -4.99
CA TRP A 146 -0.92 15.89 -4.42
C TRP A 146 -2.27 16.23 -3.83
N THR A 147 -3.29 15.47 -4.24
CA THR A 147 -4.57 15.41 -3.53
C THR A 147 -4.89 13.97 -3.21
N GLU A 148 -5.06 13.68 -1.91
CA GLU A 148 -5.60 12.43 -1.40
C GLU A 148 -7.08 12.62 -1.13
N GLU A 149 -7.91 11.82 -1.81
CA GLU A 149 -9.34 11.79 -1.55
C GLU A 149 -9.77 10.38 -1.18
N SER A 150 -10.46 10.26 -0.05
CA SER A 150 -10.99 8.98 0.41
C SER A 150 -12.51 8.99 0.38
N ARG A 151 -13.12 8.04 -0.35
CA ARG A 151 -14.58 7.90 -0.47
C ARG A 151 -15.00 6.46 -0.16
N PRO A 152 -16.18 6.22 0.43
CA PRO A 152 -16.71 4.87 0.59
C PRO A 152 -16.92 4.22 -0.79
N VAL A 153 -16.66 2.91 -0.89
CA VAL A 153 -16.97 2.14 -2.11
C VAL A 153 -18.48 1.92 -2.14
N PRO A 154 -19.20 2.29 -3.22
CA PRO A 154 -20.64 2.07 -3.30
C PRO A 154 -20.98 0.58 -3.24
N GLU A 155 -21.94 0.22 -2.38
CA GLU A 155 -22.53 -1.12 -2.34
C GLU A 155 -23.15 -1.43 -3.70
N ARG A 156 -22.79 -2.57 -4.29
CA ARG A 156 -23.32 -3.04 -5.58
C ARG A 156 -24.43 -4.06 -5.36
#